data_AF-A0AA38LY35-F1
#
_entry.id   AF-A0AA38LY35-F1
#
_cell.length_a   1.000
_cell.length_b   1.000
_cell.length_c   1.000
_cell.angle_alpha   90.00
_cell.angle_beta   90.00
_cell.angle_gamma   90.00
#
_symmetry.space_group_name_H-M   'P 1'
#
loop_
_entity.id
_entity.type
_entity.pdbx_description
1 polymer ?
#
loop_
_entity_poly.entity_id
_entity_poly.type
_entity_poly.pdbx_seq_one_letter_code
_entity_poly.pdbx_strand_id
1 'polypeptide(L)'
;MAPHASAGKTPNVLPDWWAFAFMGLQAAALIPLTIQNVLDPNKMFKGLLPPGFDLATDGLNKSLRVEMAGLSSAHAFPMIASLFIGCTLFARNSLAGQPVLQQRLMKLPIYVGLFSDICLYAIQFTKLPSAVLYNPKLWTSATSGLLYGLPVATLLKLVWVFGIGRDVV
;
A
#
# COMPACT_ATOMS: atom_id res chain seq x y z
N MET A 1 -19.45 35.54 36.58
CA MET A 1 -18.34 34.57 36.37
C MET A 1 -18.88 33.42 35.55
N ALA A 2 -18.57 33.37 34.26
CA ALA A 2 -18.91 32.22 33.43
C ALA A 2 -17.98 31.05 33.80
N PRO A 3 -18.46 29.81 33.92
CA PRO A 3 -17.61 28.67 34.21
C PRO A 3 -16.65 28.44 33.04
N HIS A 4 -15.36 28.36 33.35
CA HIS A 4 -14.35 27.87 32.43
C HIS A 4 -14.76 26.47 31.95
N ALA A 5 -15.21 26.36 30.72
CA ALA A 5 -15.35 25.08 30.04
C ALA A 5 -13.97 24.40 30.07
N SER A 6 -13.90 23.25 30.75
CA SER A 6 -12.73 22.38 30.68
C SER A 6 -12.38 22.19 29.22
N ALA A 7 -11.15 22.52 28.82
CA ALA A 7 -10.64 22.28 27.48
C ALA A 7 -10.72 20.77 27.21
N GLY A 8 -11.85 20.34 26.65
CA GLY A 8 -12.08 18.97 26.24
C GLY A 8 -11.00 18.62 25.24
N LYS A 9 -10.18 17.62 25.58
CA LYS A 9 -9.15 17.09 24.69
C LYS A 9 -9.81 16.79 23.35
N THR A 10 -9.39 17.47 22.28
CA THR A 10 -9.98 17.24 20.97
C THR A 10 -9.75 15.78 20.58
N PRO A 11 -10.79 15.04 20.16
CA PRO A 11 -10.64 13.63 19.83
C PRO A 11 -9.59 13.43 18.74
N ASN A 12 -8.59 12.60 19.02
CA ASN A 12 -7.51 12.28 18.11
C ASN A 12 -7.83 11.03 17.27
N VAL A 13 -8.20 11.26 16.00
CA VAL A 13 -8.50 10.19 15.03
C VAL A 13 -7.27 9.70 14.27
N LEU A 14 -6.19 10.49 14.27
CA LEU A 14 -4.94 10.19 13.55
C LEU A 14 -3.74 10.39 14.47
N PRO A 15 -3.42 9.39 15.31
CA PRO A 15 -2.25 9.46 16.17
C PRO A 15 -0.99 9.71 15.36
N ASP A 16 -0.10 10.58 15.85
CA ASP A 16 1.09 11.01 15.12
C ASP A 16 1.96 9.84 14.68
N TRP A 17 2.22 8.90 15.61
CA TRP A 17 2.99 7.70 15.34
C TRP A 17 2.37 6.86 14.21
N TRP A 18 1.03 6.75 14.18
CA TRP A 18 0.31 5.98 13.18
C TRP A 18 0.40 6.67 11.83
N ALA A 19 0.16 7.98 11.77
CA ALA A 19 0.23 8.75 10.54
C ALA A 19 1.62 8.70 9.92
N PHE A 20 2.69 8.84 10.72
CA PHE A 20 4.07 8.73 10.24
C PHE A 20 4.40 7.31 9.77
N ALA A 21 4.04 6.28 10.55
CA ALA A 21 4.27 4.89 10.15
C ALA A 21 3.52 4.54 8.86
N PHE A 22 2.26 4.97 8.75
CA PHE A 22 1.43 4.73 7.58
C PHE A 22 1.99 5.42 6.33
N MET A 23 2.26 6.73 6.40
CA MET A 23 2.83 7.47 5.26
C MET A 23 4.22 6.95 4.86
N GLY A 24 5.08 6.70 5.85
CA GLY A 24 6.42 6.16 5.63
C GLY A 24 6.38 4.79 4.95
N LEU A 25 5.46 3.92 5.37
CA LEU A 25 5.30 2.62 4.74
C LEU A 25 4.76 2.71 3.31
N GLN A 26 3.80 3.60 3.03
CA GLN A 26 3.31 3.82 1.65
C GLN A 26 4.44 4.28 0.73
N ALA A 27 5.26 5.24 1.18
CA ALA A 27 6.42 5.71 0.43
C ALA A 27 7.46 4.60 0.24
N ALA A 28 7.84 3.91 1.32
CA ALA A 28 8.86 2.85 1.28
C ALA A 28 8.44 1.63 0.46
N ALA A 29 7.14 1.33 0.37
CA ALA A 29 6.65 0.22 -0.44
C ALA A 29 6.50 0.61 -1.91
N LEU A 30 5.88 1.77 -2.21
CA LEU A 30 5.46 2.10 -3.56
C LEU A 30 6.56 2.78 -4.39
N ILE A 31 7.48 3.53 -3.78
CA ILE A 31 8.57 4.20 -4.52
C ILE A 31 9.55 3.17 -5.12
N PRO A 32 10.07 2.18 -4.38
CA PRO A 32 10.97 1.19 -4.97
C PRO A 32 10.30 0.34 -6.05
N LEU A 33 9.01 -0.01 -5.88
CA LEU A 33 8.24 -0.72 -6.91
C LEU A 33 8.04 0.12 -8.17
N THR A 34 7.86 1.43 -8.02
CA THR A 34 7.80 2.37 -9.15
C THR A 34 9.12 2.37 -9.91
N ILE A 35 10.24 2.57 -9.21
CA ILE A 35 11.58 2.58 -9.81
C ILE A 35 11.87 1.26 -10.51
N GLN A 36 11.56 0.13 -9.87
CA GLN A 36 11.78 -1.19 -10.45
C GLN A 36 10.95 -1.42 -11.72
N ASN A 37 9.69 -1.00 -11.75
CA ASN A 37 8.85 -1.12 -12.94
C ASN A 37 9.28 -0.21 -14.10
N VAL A 38 9.88 0.94 -13.81
CA VAL A 38 10.45 1.82 -14.85
C VAL A 38 11.76 1.24 -15.40
N LEU A 39 12.65 0.77 -14.52
CA LEU A 39 13.99 0.35 -14.91
C LEU A 39 14.05 -1.08 -15.46
N ASP A 40 13.25 -2.00 -14.93
CA ASP A 40 13.30 -3.42 -15.31
C ASP A 40 11.94 -4.13 -15.10
N PRO A 41 10.93 -3.80 -15.93
CA PRO A 41 9.61 -4.43 -15.84
C PRO A 41 9.68 -5.94 -16.08
N ASN A 42 10.58 -6.39 -16.94
CA ASN A 42 10.75 -7.80 -17.26
C ASN A 42 11.19 -8.62 -16.04
N LYS A 43 12.08 -8.11 -15.17
CA LYS A 43 12.42 -8.80 -13.91
C LYS A 43 11.26 -8.86 -12.92
N MET A 44 10.36 -7.88 -12.92
CA MET A 44 9.23 -7.86 -12.00
C MET A 44 8.15 -8.89 -12.37
N PHE A 45 7.90 -9.09 -13.67
CA PHE A 45 6.90 -10.04 -14.16
C PHE A 45 7.48 -11.37 -14.67
N LYS A 46 8.79 -11.60 -14.48
CA LYS A 46 9.45 -12.84 -14.92
C LYS A 46 8.79 -14.05 -14.24
N GLY A 47 8.04 -14.83 -15.01
CA GLY A 47 7.32 -16.02 -14.54
C GLY A 47 5.84 -15.82 -14.23
N LEU A 48 5.27 -14.62 -14.40
CA LEU A 48 3.82 -14.39 -14.27
C LEU A 48 3.03 -14.73 -15.55
N LEU A 49 3.69 -14.71 -16.70
CA LEU A 49 3.11 -15.17 -17.97
C LEU A 49 3.76 -16.50 -18.37
N PRO A 50 2.98 -17.57 -18.55
CA PRO A 50 3.48 -18.82 -19.13
C PRO A 50 4.07 -18.56 -20.53
N PRO A 51 5.11 -19.30 -20.95
CA PRO A 51 5.53 -19.33 -22.34
C PRO A 51 4.35 -19.67 -23.26
N GLY A 52 4.18 -18.98 -24.39
CA GLY A 52 3.07 -19.18 -25.34
C GLY A 52 1.91 -18.18 -25.21
N PHE A 53 1.91 -17.34 -24.17
CA PHE A 53 0.87 -16.33 -23.95
C PHE A 53 1.15 -15.00 -24.66
N ASP A 54 2.40 -14.75 -25.07
CA ASP A 54 2.81 -13.58 -25.84
C ASP A 54 3.53 -14.02 -27.12
N LEU A 55 2.78 -14.69 -28.01
CA LEU A 55 3.26 -15.29 -29.25
C LEU A 55 4.06 -14.32 -30.15
N ALA A 56 3.83 -13.01 -30.02
CA ALA A 56 4.53 -11.98 -30.80
C ALA A 56 5.97 -11.71 -30.30
N THR A 57 6.26 -12.02 -29.03
CA THR A 57 7.59 -11.84 -28.43
C THR A 57 8.15 -13.11 -27.80
N ASP A 58 7.43 -14.24 -27.88
CA ASP A 58 7.92 -15.55 -27.48
C ASP A 58 9.17 -15.91 -28.30
N GLY A 59 10.33 -15.89 -27.63
CA GLY A 59 11.66 -16.06 -28.25
C GLY A 59 12.57 -14.84 -28.10
N LEU A 60 12.02 -13.68 -27.76
CA LEU A 60 12.78 -12.52 -27.30
C LEU A 60 12.91 -12.58 -25.77
N ASN A 61 14.06 -12.19 -25.22
CA ASN A 61 14.25 -12.06 -23.76
C ASN A 61 13.42 -10.92 -23.12
N LYS A 62 12.44 -10.36 -23.84
CA LYS A 62 11.59 -9.22 -23.46
C LYS A 62 10.17 -9.45 -23.98
N SER A 63 9.15 -9.19 -23.15
CA SER A 63 7.74 -9.23 -23.56
C SER A 63 7.16 -7.81 -23.61
N LEU A 64 6.55 -7.46 -24.75
CA LEU A 64 5.93 -6.15 -24.94
C LEU A 64 4.76 -5.95 -23.96
N ARG A 65 3.99 -7.01 -23.68
CA ARG A 65 2.88 -6.96 -22.72
C ARG A 65 3.37 -6.72 -21.29
N VAL A 66 4.49 -7.34 -20.92
CA VAL A 66 5.14 -7.12 -19.63
C VAL A 66 5.66 -5.69 -19.51
N GLU A 67 6.25 -5.13 -20.57
CA GLU A 67 6.69 -3.74 -20.58
C GLU A 67 5.50 -2.77 -20.45
N MET A 68 4.40 -2.99 -21.18
CA MET A 68 3.19 -2.16 -21.06
C MET A 68 2.54 -2.27 -19.67
N ALA A 69 2.47 -3.48 -19.11
CA ALA A 69 1.92 -3.72 -17.77
C ALA A 69 2.81 -3.11 -16.68
N GLY A 70 4.13 -3.25 -16.81
CA GLY A 70 5.11 -2.65 -15.91
C GLY A 70 5.06 -1.14 -15.93
N LEU A 71 5.04 -0.51 -17.12
CA LEU A 71 4.89 0.94 -17.25
C LEU A 71 3.56 1.43 -16.67
N SER A 72 2.45 0.73 -16.96
CA SER A 72 1.14 1.07 -16.37
C SER A 72 1.18 1.00 -14.84
N SER A 73 1.84 -0.02 -14.29
CA SER A 73 2.02 -0.20 -12.84
C SER A 73 2.92 0.88 -12.25
N ALA A 74 3.98 1.30 -12.96
CA ALA A 74 4.86 2.39 -12.56
C ALA A 74 4.12 3.73 -12.45
N HIS A 75 3.07 3.97 -13.23
CA HIS A 75 2.24 5.18 -13.07
C HIS A 75 1.22 5.03 -11.93
N ALA A 76 0.67 3.83 -11.73
CA ALA A 76 -0.33 3.58 -10.70
C ALA A 76 0.22 3.68 -9.28
N PHE A 77 1.40 3.11 -9.01
CA PHE A 77 2.00 3.10 -7.67
C PHE A 77 2.28 4.48 -7.05
N PRO A 78 2.91 5.45 -7.74
CA PRO A 78 3.12 6.77 -7.17
C PRO A 78 1.80 7.54 -7.02
N MET A 79 0.82 7.32 -7.91
CA MET A 79 -0.51 7.90 -7.77
C MET A 79 -1.21 7.40 -6.50
N ILE A 80 -1.18 6.09 -6.25
CA ILE A 80 -1.71 5.48 -5.03
C ILE A 80 -0.99 6.03 -3.79
N ALA A 81 0.35 6.08 -3.82
CA ALA A 81 1.14 6.62 -2.71
C ALA A 81 0.74 8.07 -2.41
N SER A 82 0.61 8.89 -3.46
CA SER A 82 0.23 10.30 -3.34
C SER A 82 -1.17 10.48 -2.80
N LEU A 83 -2.12 9.62 -3.19
CA LEU A 83 -3.49 9.65 -2.63
C LEU A 83 -3.48 9.31 -1.14
N PHE A 84 -2.79 8.23 -0.72
CA PHE A 84 -2.73 7.86 0.69
C PHE A 84 -2.02 8.90 1.55
N ILE A 85 -0.85 9.37 1.10
CA ILE A 85 -0.07 10.40 1.81
C ILE A 85 -0.85 11.73 1.83
N GLY A 86 -1.38 12.15 0.68
CA GLY A 86 -2.14 13.38 0.52
C GLY A 86 -3.41 13.39 1.38
N CYS A 87 -4.21 12.33 1.36
CA CYS A 87 -5.39 12.20 2.22
C CYS A 87 -5.00 12.26 3.71
N THR A 88 -3.91 11.60 4.11
CA THR A 88 -3.45 11.59 5.50
C THR A 88 -3.01 12.99 5.95
N LEU A 89 -2.20 13.67 5.13
CA LEU A 89 -1.74 15.03 5.42
C LEU A 89 -2.89 16.03 5.42
N PHE A 90 -3.81 15.94 4.47
CA PHE A 90 -4.99 16.81 4.41
C PHE A 90 -5.90 16.58 5.62
N ALA A 91 -6.17 15.33 5.99
CA ALA A 91 -6.96 15.01 7.19
C ALA A 91 -6.28 15.60 8.44
N ARG A 92 -4.97 15.43 8.58
CA ARG A 92 -4.23 15.88 9.75
C ARG A 92 -4.13 17.40 9.86
N ASN A 93 -3.84 18.08 8.75
CA ASN A 93 -3.52 19.51 8.76
C ASN A 93 -4.74 20.40 8.48
N SER A 94 -5.60 20.01 7.54
CA SER A 94 -6.73 20.85 7.08
C SER A 94 -8.03 20.57 7.83
N LEU A 95 -8.17 19.38 8.42
CA LEU A 95 -9.34 18.98 9.21
C LEU A 95 -9.02 18.88 10.72
N ALA A 96 -7.97 19.57 11.17
CA ALA A 96 -7.60 19.61 12.57
C ALA A 96 -8.78 20.10 13.43
N GLY A 97 -9.11 19.35 14.50
CA GLY A 97 -10.26 19.64 15.36
C GLY A 97 -11.62 19.19 14.81
N GLN A 98 -11.68 18.56 13.62
CA GLN A 98 -12.90 18.01 13.03
C GLN A 98 -12.82 16.47 12.91
N PRO A 99 -12.86 15.73 14.04
CA PRO A 99 -12.54 14.31 14.06
C PRO A 99 -13.51 13.46 13.21
N VAL A 100 -14.78 13.84 13.15
CA VAL A 100 -15.78 13.14 12.31
C VAL A 100 -15.43 13.23 10.82
N LEU A 101 -14.95 14.39 10.37
CA LEU A 101 -14.56 14.59 8.97
C LEU A 101 -13.22 13.91 8.66
N GLN A 102 -12.26 13.97 9.59
CA GLN A 102 -11.01 13.19 9.49
C GLN A 102 -11.31 11.69 9.34
N GLN A 103 -12.19 11.15 10.18
CA GLN A 103 -12.55 9.75 10.14
C GLN A 103 -13.22 9.39 8.82
N ARG A 104 -14.21 10.17 8.36
CA ARG A 104 -14.91 9.91 7.09
C ARG A 104 -13.97 9.94 5.89
N LEU A 105 -13.06 10.92 5.85
CA LEU A 105 -12.07 11.04 4.78
C LEU A 105 -11.11 9.85 4.76
N MET A 106 -10.63 9.42 5.93
CA MET A 106 -9.66 8.32 6.04
C MET A 106 -10.29 6.93 5.92
N LYS A 107 -11.59 6.81 6.21
CA LYS A 107 -12.32 5.53 6.18
C LYS A 107 -12.21 4.86 4.82
N LEU A 108 -12.53 5.59 3.75
CA LEU A 108 -12.55 5.05 2.39
C LEU A 108 -11.19 4.53 1.93
N PRO A 109 -10.08 5.31 1.95
CA PRO A 109 -8.78 4.82 1.50
C PRO A 109 -8.30 3.63 2.34
N ILE A 110 -8.57 3.61 3.65
CA ILE A 110 -8.18 2.49 4.51
C ILE A 110 -8.93 1.21 4.14
N TYR A 111 -10.25 1.25 3.93
CA TYR A 111 -11.01 0.05 3.53
C TYR A 111 -10.69 -0.42 2.12
N VAL A 112 -10.54 0.50 1.17
CA VAL A 112 -10.10 0.15 -0.20
C VAL A 112 -8.72 -0.49 -0.14
N GLY A 113 -7.81 0.04 0.69
CA GLY A 113 -6.50 -0.54 0.93
C GLY A 113 -6.58 -1.94 1.54
N LEU A 114 -7.41 -2.15 2.55
CA LEU A 114 -7.61 -3.48 3.16
C LEU A 114 -8.17 -4.50 2.16
N PHE A 115 -9.16 -4.10 1.35
CA PHE A 115 -9.69 -4.95 0.29
C PHE A 115 -8.60 -5.32 -0.73
N SER A 116 -7.78 -4.34 -1.14
CA SER A 116 -6.65 -4.57 -2.03
C SER A 116 -5.62 -5.54 -1.41
N ASP A 117 -5.33 -5.41 -0.10
CA ASP A 117 -4.40 -6.32 0.59
C ASP A 117 -4.89 -7.77 0.55
N ILE A 118 -6.19 -7.99 0.79
CA ILE A 118 -6.82 -9.34 0.76
C ILE A 118 -6.69 -9.95 -0.65
N CYS A 119 -6.98 -9.16 -1.69
CA CYS A 119 -6.83 -9.61 -3.08
C CYS A 119 -5.37 -9.99 -3.39
N LEU A 120 -4.41 -9.19 -2.92
CA LEU A 120 -2.99 -9.46 -3.10
C LEU A 120 -2.56 -10.73 -2.36
N TYR A 121 -3.04 -10.97 -1.15
CA TYR A 121 -2.79 -12.24 -0.44
C TYR A 121 -3.34 -13.43 -1.20
N ALA A 122 -4.59 -13.36 -1.68
CA ALA A 122 -5.22 -14.44 -2.43
C ALA A 122 -4.42 -14.78 -3.70
N ILE A 123 -3.98 -13.77 -4.44
CA ILE A 123 -3.15 -13.96 -5.64
C ILE A 123 -1.78 -14.55 -5.26
N GLN A 124 -1.14 -14.01 -4.22
CA GLN A 124 0.19 -14.44 -3.78
C GLN A 124 0.19 -15.92 -3.39
N PHE A 125 -0.74 -16.37 -2.55
CA PHE A 125 -0.75 -17.76 -2.09
C PHE A 125 -1.24 -18.75 -3.15
N THR A 126 -1.99 -18.30 -4.15
CA THR A 126 -2.46 -19.17 -5.25
C THR A 126 -1.48 -19.26 -6.43
N LYS A 127 -0.62 -18.26 -6.62
CA LYS A 127 0.27 -18.17 -7.79
C LYS A 127 1.76 -18.22 -7.47
N LEU A 128 2.19 -17.98 -6.23
CA LEU A 128 3.61 -18.07 -5.91
C LEU A 128 4.07 -19.54 -5.89
N PRO A 129 5.06 -19.93 -6.70
CA PRO A 129 5.56 -21.31 -6.69
C PRO A 129 6.10 -21.68 -5.30
N SER A 130 5.74 -22.87 -4.81
CA SER A 130 6.23 -23.37 -3.52
C SER A 130 7.76 -23.36 -3.43
N ALA A 131 8.45 -23.61 -4.53
CA ALA A 131 9.90 -23.52 -4.62
C ALA A 131 10.48 -22.14 -4.25
N VAL A 132 9.74 -21.06 -4.53
CA VAL A 132 10.12 -19.68 -4.14
C VAL A 132 9.84 -19.47 -2.65
N LEU A 133 8.73 -19.99 -2.11
CA LEU A 133 8.40 -19.91 -0.68
C LEU A 133 9.49 -20.55 0.20
N TYR A 134 10.05 -21.69 -0.22
CA TYR A 134 11.05 -22.44 0.57
C TYR A 134 12.51 -22.04 0.30
N ASN A 135 12.79 -21.18 -0.69
CA ASN A 135 14.15 -20.70 -0.99
C ASN A 135 14.24 -19.16 -0.97
N PRO A 136 14.60 -18.56 0.19
CA PRO A 136 14.74 -17.10 0.34
C PRO A 136 15.72 -16.45 -0.65
N LYS A 137 16.69 -17.21 -1.16
CA LYS A 137 17.65 -16.74 -2.19
C LYS A 137 17.00 -16.38 -3.53
N LEU A 138 15.78 -16.86 -3.78
CA LEU A 138 15.01 -16.57 -4.99
C LEU A 138 14.05 -15.39 -4.83
N TRP A 139 14.02 -14.76 -3.64
CA TRP A 139 13.06 -13.69 -3.36
C TRP A 139 13.47 -12.41 -4.08
N THR A 140 12.55 -11.93 -4.90
CA THR A 140 12.65 -10.59 -5.50
C THR A 140 12.19 -9.55 -4.49
N SER A 141 12.51 -8.27 -4.73
CA SER A 141 11.99 -7.16 -3.93
C SER A 141 10.47 -7.15 -3.85
N ALA A 142 9.78 -7.55 -4.93
CA ALA A 142 8.32 -7.72 -4.93
C ALA A 142 7.87 -8.86 -3.99
N THR A 143 8.58 -10.00 -4.00
CA THR A 143 8.28 -11.13 -3.10
C THR A 143 8.47 -10.75 -1.64
N SER A 144 9.59 -10.10 -1.31
CA SER A 144 9.87 -9.60 0.04
C SER A 144 8.87 -8.53 0.47
N GLY A 145 8.49 -7.62 -0.43
CA GLY A 145 7.47 -6.61 -0.17
C GLY A 145 6.10 -7.22 0.13
N LEU A 146 5.71 -8.28 -0.58
CA LEU A 146 4.45 -8.99 -0.34
C LEU A 146 4.48 -9.86 0.92
N LEU A 147 5.63 -10.46 1.27
CA LEU A 147 5.75 -11.32 2.45
C LEU A 147 5.97 -10.56 3.76
N TYR A 148 6.63 -9.40 3.72
CA TYR A 148 6.94 -8.61 4.93
C TYR A 148 6.23 -7.26 4.95
N GLY A 149 6.26 -6.54 3.84
CA GLY A 149 5.66 -5.20 3.76
C GLY A 149 4.14 -5.21 3.83
N LEU A 150 3.50 -6.12 3.08
CA LEU A 150 2.04 -6.23 3.03
C LEU A 150 1.43 -6.56 4.41
N PRO A 151 1.93 -7.54 5.20
CA PRO A 151 1.45 -7.76 6.56
C PRO A 151 1.55 -6.53 7.46
N VAL A 152 2.68 -5.82 7.42
CA VAL A 152 2.86 -4.61 8.22
C VAL A 152 1.86 -3.52 7.80
N ALA A 153 1.63 -3.38 6.49
CA ALA A 153 0.66 -2.43 5.96
C ALA A 153 -0.78 -2.78 6.34
N THR A 154 -1.15 -4.06 6.27
CA THR A 154 -2.46 -4.55 6.70
C THR A 154 -2.64 -4.34 8.20
N LEU A 155 -1.64 -4.66 9.02
CA LEU A 155 -1.69 -4.45 10.46
C LEU A 155 -1.87 -2.98 10.83
N LEU A 156 -1.15 -2.05 10.18
CA LEU A 156 -1.35 -0.61 10.42
C LEU A 156 -2.79 -0.17 10.08
N LYS A 157 -3.36 -0.66 8.99
CA LYS A 157 -4.77 -0.38 8.65
C LYS A 157 -5.73 -0.96 9.68
N LEU A 158 -5.52 -2.19 10.12
CA LEU A 158 -6.33 -2.85 11.15
C LEU A 158 -6.26 -2.12 12.50
N VAL A 159 -5.05 -1.74 12.92
CA VAL A 159 -4.82 -0.89 14.11
C VAL A 159 -5.70 0.36 14.07
N TRP A 160 -5.78 1.02 12.91
CA TRP A 160 -6.64 2.19 12.75
C TRP A 160 -8.14 1.85 12.79
N VAL A 161 -8.54 0.76 12.13
CA VAL A 161 -9.95 0.31 12.09
C VAL A 161 -10.45 -0.04 13.48
N PHE A 162 -9.64 -0.73 14.28
CA PHE A 162 -9.94 -1.07 15.68
C PHE A 162 -9.81 0.13 16.64
N GLY A 163 -9.34 1.28 16.16
CA GLY A 163 -9.22 2.50 16.96
C GLY A 163 -8.09 2.47 17.99
N ILE A 164 -7.08 1.62 17.80
CA ILE A 164 -5.95 1.51 18.72
C ILE A 164 -5.19 2.84 18.74
N GLY A 165 -5.06 3.44 19.93
CA GLY A 165 -4.39 4.72 20.14
C GLY A 165 -5.18 5.94 19.69
N ARG A 166 -6.44 5.78 19.23
CA ARG A 166 -7.34 6.90 18.92
C ARG A 166 -8.16 7.26 20.15
N ASP A 167 -8.39 8.55 20.37
CA ASP A 167 -9.39 9.00 21.34
C ASP A 167 -10.76 8.86 20.65
N VAL A 168 -11.56 7.90 21.09
CA VAL A 168 -12.82 7.49 20.43
C VAL A 168 -13.83 8.65 20.45
N VAL A 169 -14.48 8.90 19.31
CA VAL A 169 -15.70 9.72 19.18
C VAL A 169 -16.91 8.81 19.26
#